data_AF-A0A0C3KVK1-F1
#
_entry.id   AF-A0A0C3KVK1-F1
#
_cell.length_a   1.000
_cell.length_b   1.000
_cell.length_c   1.000
_cell.angle_alpha   90.00
_cell.angle_beta   90.00
_cell.angle_gamma   90.00
#
_symmetry.space_group_name_H-M   'P 1'
#
loop_
_entity.id
_entity.type
_entity.pdbx_description
1 polymer ?
#
loop_
_entity_poly.entity_id
_entity_poly.type
_entity_poly.pdbx_seq_one_letter_code
_entity_poly.pdbx_strand_id
1 'polypeptide(L)'
;MSTSNCMAPGCDFREEVKIGEDGRPFTNKLMKCGRCKKLAYCSKECQTRHWPEHKKICKQLRDDPSVTPMDDLHEVYEQLSGPLYGRHAPASERIIWHSVSDSDAKTQKMNKFMSQVDIEQVGQYAVEKFCGFGRGAVAFNMNFPVLQAAGFAQFLWAPLEIIRKSDDDRLVDIVSTYDPTRQFVVAYLLPSADGLAVDIWTTTLLCTFPPFIVAQIKAAAIEHERSDKLSQKRR
;
A
#
# COMPACT_ATOMS: atom_id res chain seq x y z
N MET A 1 -5.69 -4.05 -0.74
CA MET A 1 -4.70 -5.07 -0.36
C MET A 1 -3.58 -5.11 -1.39
N SER A 2 -2.36 -4.86 -0.92
CA SER A 2 -1.06 -4.89 -1.62
C SER A 2 -0.94 -5.85 -2.83
N THR A 3 -0.17 -5.46 -3.85
CA THR A 3 0.18 -6.25 -5.06
C THR A 3 1.19 -7.37 -4.83
N SER A 4 1.59 -7.70 -3.59
CA SER A 4 2.30 -8.97 -3.30
C SER A 4 1.34 -10.14 -3.47
N ASN A 5 1.16 -10.47 -4.73
CA ASN A 5 0.41 -11.62 -5.16
C ASN A 5 1.36 -12.81 -5.15
N CYS A 6 0.82 -13.96 -4.80
CA CYS A 6 1.50 -15.20 -5.13
C CYS A 6 1.77 -15.22 -6.64
N MET A 7 3.03 -15.37 -7.04
CA MET A 7 3.43 -15.36 -8.45
C MET A 7 3.04 -16.62 -9.21
N ALA A 8 2.25 -17.51 -8.60
CA ALA A 8 1.79 -18.71 -9.26
C ALA A 8 0.63 -18.41 -10.21
N PRO A 9 0.70 -18.86 -11.48
CA PRO A 9 -0.42 -18.71 -12.42
C PRO A 9 -1.70 -19.31 -11.84
N GLY A 10 -2.79 -18.54 -11.86
CA GLY A 10 -4.08 -18.96 -11.30
C GLY A 10 -4.07 -19.16 -9.78
N CYS A 11 -3.25 -18.40 -9.06
CA CYS A 11 -3.34 -18.27 -7.61
C CYS A 11 -3.93 -16.91 -7.25
N ASP A 12 -5.09 -16.93 -6.60
CA ASP A 12 -5.77 -15.72 -6.14
C ASP A 12 -5.34 -15.31 -4.74
N PHE A 13 -4.27 -15.91 -4.18
CA PHE A 13 -3.75 -15.48 -2.89
C PHE A 13 -3.27 -14.04 -2.99
N ARG A 14 -3.95 -13.17 -2.25
CA ARG A 14 -3.59 -11.77 -2.02
C ARG A 14 -3.02 -11.65 -0.61
N GLU A 15 -1.90 -10.95 -0.46
CA GLU A 15 -1.43 -10.57 0.87
C GLU A 15 -2.43 -9.58 1.48
N GLU A 16 -3.10 -10.00 2.56
CA GLU A 16 -4.10 -9.19 3.28
C GLU A 16 -3.48 -8.55 4.51
N VAL A 17 -3.82 -7.28 4.78
CA VAL A 17 -3.56 -6.64 6.07
C VAL A 17 -4.61 -7.15 7.05
N LYS A 18 -4.19 -7.86 8.09
CA LYS A 18 -5.04 -8.39 9.16
C LYS A 18 -4.79 -7.61 10.44
N ILE A 19 -5.77 -7.57 11.33
CA ILE A 19 -5.59 -7.06 12.69
C ILE A 19 -5.14 -8.20 13.60
N GLY A 20 -4.00 -8.04 14.25
CA GLY A 20 -3.51 -8.94 15.29
C GLY A 20 -4.32 -8.82 16.58
N GLU A 21 -4.15 -9.78 17.49
CA GLU A 21 -4.81 -9.76 18.81
C GLU A 21 -4.44 -8.51 19.64
N ASP A 22 -3.28 -7.94 19.39
CA ASP A 22 -2.79 -6.68 19.99
C ASP A 22 -3.41 -5.41 19.36
N GLY A 23 -4.28 -5.58 18.37
CA GLY A 23 -4.93 -4.51 17.64
C GLY A 23 -4.04 -3.84 16.60
N ARG A 24 -2.82 -4.33 16.37
CA ARG A 24 -1.91 -3.82 15.34
C ARG A 24 -2.19 -4.51 14.02
N PRO A 25 -2.16 -3.79 12.89
CA PRO A 25 -2.27 -4.45 11.61
C PRO A 25 -0.95 -5.20 11.30
N PHE A 26 -1.03 -6.31 10.58
CA PHE A 26 0.10 -7.12 10.13
C PHE A 26 -0.22 -7.76 8.77
N THR A 27 0.78 -8.24 8.05
CA THR A 27 0.57 -8.98 6.78
C THR A 27 1.05 -10.43 6.89
N ASN A 28 0.42 -11.32 6.12
CA ASN A 28 0.88 -12.71 6.01
C ASN A 28 2.18 -12.79 5.20
N LYS A 29 3.25 -13.29 5.81
CA LYS A 29 4.55 -13.44 5.15
C LYS A 29 4.52 -14.46 4.01
N LEU A 30 4.81 -14.02 2.78
CA LEU A 30 5.01 -14.91 1.63
C LEU A 30 6.37 -15.61 1.67
N MET A 31 6.42 -16.82 1.10
CA MET A 31 7.63 -17.60 0.94
C MET A 31 8.42 -17.16 -0.30
N LYS A 32 9.67 -16.79 -0.09
CA LYS A 32 10.57 -16.24 -1.10
C LYS A 32 11.22 -17.37 -1.92
N CYS A 33 11.49 -17.13 -3.20
CA CYS A 33 12.34 -18.03 -3.96
C CYS A 33 13.75 -18.04 -3.36
N GLY A 34 14.20 -19.18 -2.82
CA GLY A 34 15.50 -19.29 -2.16
C GLY A 34 16.72 -18.98 -3.04
N ARG A 35 16.57 -18.90 -4.38
CA ARG A 35 17.67 -18.59 -5.31
C ARG A 35 17.78 -17.11 -5.64
N CYS A 36 16.74 -16.52 -6.23
CA CYS A 36 16.78 -15.13 -6.66
C CYS A 36 16.35 -14.16 -5.56
N LYS A 37 15.54 -14.62 -4.60
CA LYS A 37 14.85 -13.78 -3.61
C LYS A 37 14.01 -12.66 -4.22
N LYS A 38 13.77 -12.70 -5.54
CA LYS A 38 13.04 -11.67 -6.29
C LYS A 38 11.59 -12.03 -6.61
N LEU A 39 11.13 -13.26 -6.33
CA LEU A 39 9.74 -13.67 -6.47
C LEU A 39 9.23 -14.33 -5.19
N ALA A 40 7.95 -14.14 -4.87
CA ALA A 40 7.30 -14.66 -3.66
C ALA A 40 6.06 -15.52 -3.98
N TYR A 41 5.77 -16.48 -3.08
CA TYR A 41 4.71 -17.47 -3.23
C TYR A 41 4.03 -17.73 -1.88
N CYS A 42 2.72 -17.99 -1.87
CA CYS A 42 2.02 -18.33 -0.63
C CYS A 42 2.39 -19.73 -0.12
N SER A 43 2.86 -20.61 -1.01
CA SER A 43 3.19 -22.00 -0.68
C SER A 43 4.24 -22.58 -1.64
N LYS A 44 4.78 -23.75 -1.27
CA LYS A 44 5.76 -24.48 -2.10
C LYS A 44 5.14 -25.05 -3.37
N GLU A 45 3.86 -25.40 -3.33
CA GLU A 45 3.08 -25.86 -4.48
C GLU A 45 2.97 -24.74 -5.51
N CYS A 46 2.69 -23.52 -5.05
CA CYS A 46 2.62 -22.34 -5.91
C CYS A 46 3.97 -22.01 -6.56
N GLN A 47 5.06 -22.08 -5.80
CA GLN A 47 6.41 -21.93 -6.35
C GLN A 47 6.70 -22.99 -7.43
N THR A 48 6.34 -24.24 -7.17
CA THR A 48 6.56 -25.37 -8.09
C THR A 48 5.76 -25.19 -9.37
N ARG A 49 4.51 -24.72 -9.27
CA ARG A 49 3.65 -24.43 -10.42
C ARG A 49 4.22 -23.33 -11.33
N HIS A 50 4.79 -22.27 -10.76
CA HIS A 50 5.44 -21.20 -11.55
C HIS A 50 6.84 -21.57 -12.08
N TRP A 51 7.48 -22.62 -11.53
CA TRP A 51 8.87 -22.95 -11.85
C TRP A 51 9.21 -23.07 -13.35
N PRO A 52 8.36 -23.65 -14.24
CA PRO A 52 8.67 -23.77 -15.66
C PRO A 52 8.95 -22.43 -16.37
N GLU A 53 8.28 -21.37 -15.95
CA GLU A 53 8.46 -20.00 -16.47
C GLU A 53 9.54 -19.28 -15.66
N HIS A 54 9.45 -19.33 -14.33
CA HIS A 54 10.38 -18.63 -13.45
C HIS A 54 11.84 -19.03 -13.68
N LYS A 55 12.13 -20.31 -13.91
CA LYS A 55 13.52 -20.79 -14.09
C LYS A 55 14.26 -20.09 -15.24
N LYS A 56 13.53 -19.57 -16.23
CA LYS A 56 14.08 -18.85 -17.39
C LYS A 56 14.69 -17.50 -16.98
N ILE A 57 14.09 -16.84 -15.99
CA ILE A 57 14.46 -15.49 -15.54
C ILE A 57 15.12 -15.46 -14.16
N CYS A 58 15.06 -16.56 -13.40
CA CYS A 58 15.54 -16.64 -12.02
C CYS A 58 17.00 -16.20 -11.84
N LYS A 59 17.88 -16.59 -12.76
CA LYS A 59 19.31 -16.21 -12.71
C LYS A 59 19.50 -14.71 -12.94
N GLN A 60 18.85 -14.16 -13.97
CA GLN A 60 18.94 -12.74 -14.30
C GLN A 60 18.46 -11.88 -13.12
N LEU A 61 17.30 -12.23 -12.56
CA LEU A 61 16.74 -11.57 -11.38
C LEU A 61 17.68 -11.59 -10.18
N ARG A 62 18.41 -12.68 -9.94
CA ARG A 62 19.36 -12.78 -8.83
C ARG A 62 20.54 -11.82 -9.00
N ASP A 63 21.03 -11.71 -10.23
CA ASP A 63 22.28 -11.02 -10.55
C ASP A 63 22.07 -9.53 -10.90
N ASP A 64 20.81 -9.08 -10.99
CA ASP A 64 20.44 -7.68 -11.26
C ASP A 64 20.36 -6.86 -9.95
N PRO A 65 21.30 -5.92 -9.71
CA PRO A 65 21.30 -5.07 -8.52
C PRO A 65 20.24 -3.96 -8.55
N SER A 66 19.65 -3.67 -9.72
CA SER A 66 18.58 -2.68 -9.88
C SER A 66 17.21 -3.23 -9.48
N VAL A 67 17.06 -4.56 -9.47
CA VAL A 67 15.88 -5.25 -8.99
C VAL A 67 16.08 -5.50 -7.51
N THR A 68 15.37 -4.80 -6.63
CA THR A 68 15.33 -5.18 -5.21
C THR A 68 14.66 -6.57 -5.08
N PRO A 69 15.06 -7.41 -4.12
CA PRO A 69 14.29 -8.60 -3.73
C PRO A 69 12.76 -8.34 -3.71
N MET A 70 11.90 -9.35 -3.99
CA MET A 70 10.43 -9.28 -3.70
C MET A 70 10.19 -9.49 -2.21
N ASP A 71 11.01 -8.78 -1.48
CA ASP A 71 11.14 -8.65 -0.07
C ASP A 71 11.14 -7.12 -0.01
N ASP A 72 10.12 -6.43 0.48
CA ASP A 72 9.48 -6.76 1.72
C ASP A 72 8.26 -5.84 1.90
N LEU A 73 7.09 -6.19 1.40
CA LEU A 73 5.88 -5.45 1.80
C LEU A 73 5.61 -5.57 3.30
N HIS A 74 6.00 -6.70 3.89
CA HIS A 74 6.07 -6.87 5.33
C HIS A 74 7.05 -5.87 5.97
N GLU A 75 8.32 -5.72 5.53
CA GLU A 75 9.25 -4.74 6.10
C GLU A 75 8.83 -3.29 5.82
N VAL A 76 8.34 -3.01 4.61
CA VAL A 76 7.74 -1.74 4.22
C VAL A 76 6.63 -1.35 5.20
N TYR A 77 5.78 -2.32 5.56
CA TYR A 77 4.69 -2.16 6.51
C TYR A 77 5.19 -2.11 7.97
N GLU A 78 6.13 -2.96 8.37
CA GLU A 78 6.71 -2.99 9.72
C GLU A 78 7.42 -1.67 10.05
N GLN A 79 8.17 -1.09 9.09
CA GLN A 79 8.79 0.23 9.24
C GLN A 79 7.75 1.35 9.42
N LEU A 80 6.51 1.13 8.98
CA LEU A 80 5.41 2.08 9.13
C LEU A 80 4.52 1.78 10.34
N SER A 81 4.50 0.55 10.84
CA SER A 81 3.60 0.10 11.90
C SER A 81 3.86 0.84 13.21
N GLY A 82 5.12 0.89 13.64
CA GLY A 82 5.56 1.64 14.81
C GLY A 82 5.17 3.12 14.75
N PRO A 83 5.62 3.89 13.75
CA PRO A 83 5.35 5.32 13.71
C PRO A 83 3.89 5.67 13.39
N LEU A 84 3.14 4.86 12.63
CA LEU A 84 1.73 5.15 12.35
C LEU A 84 0.78 4.70 13.47
N TYR A 85 1.01 3.54 14.07
CA TYR A 85 0.05 2.88 14.97
C TYR A 85 0.62 2.57 16.37
N GLY A 86 1.85 2.99 16.64
CA GLY A 86 2.50 2.80 17.93
C GLY A 86 1.81 3.56 19.05
N ARG A 87 1.83 2.97 20.24
CA ARG A 87 1.27 3.57 21.47
C ARG A 87 2.33 4.22 22.37
N HIS A 88 3.57 4.35 21.88
CA HIS A 88 4.68 4.94 22.62
C HIS A 88 4.58 6.46 22.76
N ALA A 89 3.80 7.12 21.88
CA ALA A 89 3.56 8.55 21.88
C ALA A 89 2.20 8.87 21.22
N PRO A 90 1.59 10.03 21.47
CA PRO A 90 0.39 10.48 20.76
C PRO A 90 0.65 10.68 19.26
N ALA A 91 -0.40 10.61 18.44
CA ALA A 91 -0.30 10.70 16.98
C ALA A 91 0.40 11.98 16.51
N SER A 92 0.15 13.11 17.16
CA SER A 92 0.76 14.41 16.86
C SER A 92 2.30 14.45 17.02
N GLU A 93 2.88 13.53 17.80
CA GLU A 93 4.33 13.41 17.98
C GLU A 93 4.95 12.35 17.07
N ARG A 94 4.16 11.39 16.60
CA ARG A 94 4.62 10.33 15.71
C ARG A 94 4.44 10.65 14.23
N ILE A 95 3.40 11.42 13.88
CA ILE A 95 3.01 11.70 12.49
C ILE A 95 3.29 13.18 12.21
N ILE A 96 4.40 13.44 11.53
CA ILE A 96 4.89 14.79 11.27
C ILE A 96 4.42 15.24 9.90
N TRP A 97 3.44 16.14 9.89
CA TRP A 97 2.84 16.65 8.66
C TRP A 97 3.70 17.70 7.97
N HIS A 98 3.84 17.56 6.67
CA HIS A 98 4.49 18.54 5.79
C HIS A 98 3.55 18.97 4.67
N SER A 99 3.77 20.17 4.12
CA SER A 99 3.14 20.59 2.88
C SER A 99 3.96 20.14 1.68
N VAL A 100 3.27 19.73 0.61
CA VAL A 100 3.93 19.43 -0.68
C VAL A 100 4.63 20.66 -1.29
N SER A 101 4.27 21.86 -0.83
CA SER A 101 4.85 23.14 -1.26
C SER A 101 6.01 23.61 -0.39
N ASP A 102 6.41 22.87 0.65
CA ASP A 102 7.51 23.28 1.52
C ASP A 102 8.84 23.26 0.78
N SER A 103 9.78 24.10 1.22
CA SER A 103 11.10 24.26 0.58
C SER A 103 12.22 23.47 1.27
N ASP A 104 11.89 22.69 2.30
CA ASP A 104 12.87 21.92 3.07
C ASP A 104 13.41 20.69 2.31
N ALA A 105 14.51 20.14 2.80
CA ALA A 105 15.21 19.03 2.15
C ALA A 105 14.38 17.73 2.08
N LYS A 106 13.50 17.46 3.05
CA LYS A 106 12.65 16.26 3.03
C LYS A 106 11.56 16.41 1.98
N THR A 107 10.95 17.60 1.86
CA THR A 107 9.95 17.88 0.82
C THR A 107 10.58 17.84 -0.58
N GLN A 108 11.81 18.31 -0.76
CA GLN A 108 12.55 18.13 -2.02
C GLN A 108 12.78 16.66 -2.36
N LYS A 109 13.15 15.82 -1.36
CA LYS A 109 13.27 14.37 -1.52
C LYS A 109 11.93 13.72 -1.92
N MET A 110 10.83 14.13 -1.28
CA MET A 110 9.48 13.68 -1.61
C MET A 110 9.08 14.07 -3.03
N ASN A 111 9.29 15.31 -3.45
CA ASN A 111 8.96 15.76 -4.81
C ASN A 111 9.76 14.98 -5.86
N LYS A 112 11.04 14.70 -5.61
CA LYS A 112 11.85 13.83 -6.47
C LYS A 112 11.28 12.42 -6.54
N PHE A 113 10.89 11.84 -5.41
CA PHE A 113 10.24 10.51 -5.37
C PHE A 113 8.93 10.51 -6.17
N MET A 114 8.05 11.48 -5.94
CA MET A 114 6.77 11.64 -6.63
C MET A 114 6.95 11.73 -8.15
N SER A 115 8.01 12.39 -8.64
CA SER A 115 8.28 12.50 -10.08
C SER A 115 8.59 11.16 -10.78
N GLN A 116 8.89 10.10 -10.01
CA GLN A 116 9.20 8.77 -10.51
C GLN A 116 7.98 7.85 -10.55
N VAL A 117 6.87 8.26 -9.91
CA VAL A 117 5.65 7.46 -9.75
C VAL A 117 4.82 7.49 -11.03
N ASP A 118 4.45 6.30 -11.51
CA ASP A 118 3.45 6.16 -12.57
C ASP A 118 2.04 6.40 -12.00
N ILE A 119 1.55 7.63 -12.18
CA ILE A 119 0.25 8.06 -11.65
C ILE A 119 -0.94 7.33 -12.28
N GLU A 120 -0.81 6.85 -13.52
CA GLU A 120 -1.87 6.09 -14.18
C GLU A 120 -2.00 4.71 -13.53
N GLN A 121 -0.85 4.05 -13.30
CA GLN A 121 -0.80 2.78 -12.59
C GLN A 121 -1.32 2.89 -11.15
N VAL A 122 -0.97 3.98 -10.44
CA VAL A 122 -1.52 4.28 -9.10
C VAL A 122 -3.04 4.41 -9.15
N GLY A 123 -3.58 5.13 -10.14
CA GLY A 123 -5.03 5.31 -10.31
C GLY A 123 -5.76 4.00 -10.55
N GLN A 124 -5.24 3.16 -11.44
CA GLN A 124 -5.80 1.83 -11.72
C GLN A 124 -5.78 0.94 -10.45
N TYR A 125 -4.66 0.92 -9.74
CA TYR A 125 -4.52 0.21 -8.47
C TYR A 125 -5.52 0.72 -7.42
N ALA A 126 -5.65 2.03 -7.27
CA ALA A 126 -6.55 2.65 -6.29
C ALA A 126 -8.01 2.28 -6.54
N VAL A 127 -8.46 2.27 -7.81
CA VAL A 127 -9.82 1.82 -8.18
C VAL A 127 -10.03 0.36 -7.82
N GLU A 128 -9.09 -0.52 -8.21
CA GLU A 128 -9.17 -1.95 -7.90
C GLU A 128 -9.32 -2.16 -6.38
N LYS A 129 -8.53 -1.44 -5.57
CA LYS A 129 -8.56 -1.60 -4.12
C LYS A 129 -9.77 -0.96 -3.48
N PHE A 130 -10.25 0.16 -3.99
CA PHE A 130 -11.48 0.75 -3.49
C PHE A 130 -12.69 -0.14 -3.75
N CYS A 131 -12.81 -0.71 -4.95
CA CYS A 131 -13.90 -1.63 -5.27
C CYS A 131 -13.88 -2.86 -4.35
N GLY A 132 -12.69 -3.41 -4.06
CA GLY A 132 -12.56 -4.57 -3.17
C GLY A 132 -12.71 -4.27 -1.68
N PHE A 133 -12.22 -3.13 -1.20
CA PHE A 133 -11.99 -2.89 0.24
C PHE A 133 -12.59 -1.58 0.78
N GLY A 134 -13.29 -0.81 -0.05
CA GLY A 134 -13.85 0.47 0.34
C GLY A 134 -12.79 1.56 0.47
N ARG A 135 -13.04 2.55 1.32
CA ARG A 135 -12.18 3.73 1.44
C ARG A 135 -10.78 3.37 1.93
N GLY A 136 -9.79 4.11 1.44
CA GLY A 136 -8.40 3.96 1.84
C GLY A 136 -7.50 4.92 1.07
N ALA A 137 -6.19 4.82 1.32
CA ALA A 137 -5.18 5.58 0.62
C ALA A 137 -4.14 4.66 -0.01
N VAL A 138 -3.61 5.08 -1.16
CA VAL A 138 -2.36 4.51 -1.66
C VAL A 138 -1.23 5.10 -0.83
N ALA A 139 -0.38 4.26 -0.25
CA ALA A 139 0.73 4.69 0.58
C ALA A 139 2.07 4.25 -0.02
N PHE A 140 3.06 5.13 0.07
CA PHE A 140 4.44 4.86 -0.32
C PHE A 140 5.36 5.02 0.89
N ASN A 141 6.12 3.97 1.22
CA ASN A 141 7.28 4.12 2.10
C ASN A 141 8.48 4.58 1.27
N MET A 142 8.89 5.84 1.47
CA MET A 142 9.94 6.51 0.71
C MET A 142 11.35 5.98 0.97
N ASN A 143 11.54 5.04 1.91
CA ASN A 143 12.80 4.31 2.06
C ASN A 143 13.02 3.28 0.94
N PHE A 144 11.99 2.94 0.18
CA PHE A 144 12.03 1.95 -0.88
C PHE A 144 11.83 2.61 -2.25
N PRO A 145 12.56 2.18 -3.30
CA PRO A 145 12.47 2.80 -4.63
C PRO A 145 11.12 2.52 -5.32
N VAL A 146 10.72 3.41 -6.23
CA VAL A 146 9.60 3.14 -7.14
C VAL A 146 10.03 2.11 -8.19
N LEU A 147 9.52 0.88 -8.10
CA LEU A 147 9.81 -0.18 -9.06
C LEU A 147 8.93 -0.03 -10.31
N GLN A 148 9.55 0.32 -11.45
CA GLN A 148 8.86 0.47 -12.74
C GLN A 148 8.71 -0.83 -13.54
N ALA A 149 9.17 -1.97 -13.01
CA ALA A 149 9.10 -3.24 -13.73
C ALA A 149 7.63 -3.67 -13.91
N ALA A 150 7.25 -3.96 -15.17
CA ALA A 150 5.91 -4.33 -15.65
C ALA A 150 5.04 -5.11 -14.64
N GLY A 151 4.20 -4.38 -13.89
CA GLY A 151 3.21 -4.95 -12.96
C GLY A 151 3.67 -5.15 -11.51
N PHE A 152 4.84 -4.66 -11.12
CA PHE A 152 5.48 -4.92 -9.81
C PHE A 152 5.57 -3.70 -8.88
N ALA A 153 4.83 -2.63 -9.12
CA ALA A 153 4.86 -1.48 -8.23
C ALA A 153 4.33 -1.86 -6.84
N GLN A 154 5.16 -1.63 -5.81
CA GLN A 154 4.87 -1.90 -4.39
C GLN A 154 3.89 -0.86 -3.83
N PHE A 155 2.68 -0.80 -4.38
CA PHE A 155 1.65 0.07 -3.84
C PHE A 155 1.10 -0.55 -2.56
N LEU A 156 1.19 0.17 -1.44
CA LEU A 156 0.44 -0.18 -0.24
C LEU A 156 -0.95 0.41 -0.39
N TRP A 157 -1.98 -0.40 -0.12
CA TRP A 157 -3.31 0.15 0.16
C TRP A 157 -3.49 0.14 1.66
N ALA A 158 -3.66 1.30 2.26
CA ALA A 158 -4.01 1.46 3.67
C ALA A 158 -5.53 1.64 3.76
N PRO A 159 -6.30 0.62 4.18
CA PRO A 159 -7.75 0.74 4.34
C PRO A 159 -8.10 1.77 5.42
N LEU A 160 -9.26 2.42 5.28
CA LEU A 160 -9.73 3.43 6.24
C LEU A 160 -9.84 2.85 7.66
N GLU A 161 -10.28 1.60 7.81
CA GLU A 161 -10.33 0.90 9.10
C GLU A 161 -8.96 0.79 9.80
N ILE A 162 -7.89 0.63 9.01
CA ILE A 162 -6.52 0.58 9.49
C ILE A 162 -6.02 1.99 9.79
N ILE A 163 -6.31 2.96 8.91
CA ILE A 163 -5.93 4.35 9.10
C ILE A 163 -6.54 4.94 10.37
N ARG A 164 -7.77 4.54 10.74
CA ARG A 164 -8.39 4.93 12.02
C ARG A 164 -7.59 4.51 13.25
N LYS A 165 -6.69 3.52 13.14
CA LYS A 165 -5.80 3.11 14.24
C LYS A 165 -4.59 4.02 14.42
N SER A 166 -4.39 4.98 13.52
CA SER A 166 -3.29 5.94 13.66
C SER A 166 -3.53 6.99 14.73
N ASP A 167 -4.81 7.17 15.10
CA ASP A 167 -5.31 8.25 15.96
C ASP A 167 -4.96 9.66 15.45
N ASP A 168 -4.76 9.81 14.12
CA ASP A 168 -4.58 11.10 13.45
C ASP A 168 -5.86 11.52 12.72
N ASP A 169 -6.57 12.49 13.29
CA ASP A 169 -7.86 12.97 12.77
C ASP A 169 -7.74 13.55 11.35
N ARG A 170 -6.61 14.21 11.04
CA ARG A 170 -6.38 14.81 9.72
C ARG A 170 -6.29 13.75 8.62
N LEU A 171 -5.54 12.67 8.87
CA LEU A 171 -5.39 11.55 7.95
C LEU A 171 -6.72 10.82 7.76
N VAL A 172 -7.45 10.58 8.86
CA VAL A 172 -8.77 9.95 8.84
C VAL A 172 -9.77 10.79 8.03
N ASP A 173 -9.80 12.10 8.24
CA ASP A 173 -10.69 13.02 7.52
C ASP A 173 -10.42 13.00 6.01
N ILE A 174 -9.16 13.20 5.60
CA ILE A 174 -8.73 13.19 4.19
C ILE A 174 -9.16 11.89 3.49
N VAL A 175 -8.97 10.74 4.14
CA VAL A 175 -9.26 9.43 3.54
C VAL A 175 -10.74 9.06 3.61
N SER A 176 -11.49 9.60 4.57
CA SER A 176 -12.91 9.32 4.70
C SER A 176 -13.81 10.16 3.80
N THR A 177 -13.31 11.27 3.23
CA THR A 177 -14.16 12.29 2.58
C THR A 177 -13.99 12.44 1.06
N TYR A 178 -12.93 11.90 0.45
CA TYR A 178 -12.71 12.05 -0.99
C TYR A 178 -13.84 11.45 -1.85
N ASP A 179 -14.07 11.98 -3.06
CA ASP A 179 -15.00 11.41 -4.05
C ASP A 179 -14.32 10.29 -4.85
N PRO A 180 -14.61 9.00 -4.59
CA PRO A 180 -13.92 7.89 -5.24
C PRO A 180 -14.19 7.82 -6.75
N THR A 181 -15.18 8.55 -7.28
CA THR A 181 -15.45 8.61 -8.73
C THR A 181 -14.52 9.55 -9.48
N ARG A 182 -13.71 10.36 -8.76
CA ARG A 182 -12.84 11.39 -9.33
C ARG A 182 -11.49 11.50 -8.66
N GLN A 183 -11.36 11.01 -7.43
CA GLN A 183 -10.26 11.32 -6.53
C GLN A 183 -9.81 10.08 -5.79
N PHE A 184 -8.50 9.96 -5.59
CA PHE A 184 -7.90 9.03 -4.64
C PHE A 184 -6.79 9.71 -3.85
N VAL A 185 -6.65 9.33 -2.58
CA VAL A 185 -5.62 9.87 -1.71
C VAL A 185 -4.33 9.08 -1.91
N VAL A 186 -3.22 9.79 -2.09
CA VAL A 186 -1.88 9.23 -2.12
C VAL A 186 -1.08 9.83 -0.96
N ALA A 187 -0.53 8.96 -0.10
CA ALA A 187 0.31 9.33 1.03
C ALA A 187 1.77 8.92 0.76
N TYR A 188 2.69 9.86 0.92
CA TYR A 188 4.13 9.62 0.91
C TYR A 188 4.64 9.66 2.34
N LEU A 189 5.27 8.58 2.77
CA LEU A 189 5.64 8.33 4.15
C LEU A 189 7.15 8.12 4.22
N LEU A 190 7.84 8.90 5.04
CA LEU A 190 9.26 8.74 5.31
C LEU A 190 9.47 8.41 6.79
N PRO A 191 9.61 7.12 7.14
CA PRO A 191 9.91 6.70 8.50
C PRO A 191 11.25 7.28 8.98
N SER A 192 11.29 7.70 10.23
CA SER A 192 12.53 8.01 10.95
C SER A 192 13.38 6.76 11.14
N ALA A 193 14.69 6.95 11.30
CA ALA A 193 15.65 5.85 11.42
C ALA A 193 15.44 4.98 12.69
N ASP A 194 14.87 5.56 13.75
CA ASP A 194 14.53 4.85 14.99
C ASP A 194 13.15 4.16 14.92
N GLY A 195 12.37 4.39 13.86
CA GLY A 195 11.03 3.82 13.68
C GLY A 195 9.99 4.38 14.64
N LEU A 196 10.23 5.51 15.29
CA LEU A 196 9.30 6.08 16.28
C LEU A 196 8.38 7.15 15.68
N ALA A 197 8.82 7.83 14.62
CA ALA A 197 8.06 8.84 13.89
C ALA A 197 8.07 8.63 12.37
N VAL A 198 7.15 9.27 11.66
CA VAL A 198 7.04 9.27 10.20
C VAL A 198 6.71 10.68 9.73
N ASP A 199 7.50 11.17 8.76
CA ASP A 199 7.11 12.38 8.02
C ASP A 199 6.09 11.99 6.95
N ILE A 200 4.98 12.74 6.86
CA ILE A 200 3.88 12.46 5.93
C ILE A 200 3.58 13.65 5.03
N TRP A 201 3.41 13.35 3.73
CA TRP A 201 2.79 14.23 2.74
C TRP A 201 1.61 13.51 2.11
N THR A 202 0.53 14.23 1.85
CA THR A 202 -0.63 13.69 1.11
C THR A 202 -0.93 14.54 -0.11
N THR A 203 -1.29 13.88 -1.22
CA THR A 203 -1.83 14.53 -2.41
C THR A 203 -3.11 13.83 -2.87
N THR A 204 -3.93 14.55 -3.61
CA THR A 204 -5.14 14.01 -4.23
C THR A 204 -4.85 13.72 -5.69
N LEU A 205 -4.85 12.45 -6.05
CA LEU A 205 -4.80 12.01 -7.43
C LEU A 205 -6.17 12.26 -8.09
N LEU A 206 -6.20 13.11 -9.11
CA LEU A 206 -7.38 13.34 -9.93
C LEU A 206 -7.43 12.30 -11.04
N CYS A 207 -8.51 11.54 -11.08
CA CYS A 207 -8.71 10.47 -12.06
C CYS A 207 -9.94 10.74 -12.94
N THR A 208 -9.83 10.40 -14.21
CA THR A 208 -10.97 10.37 -15.14
C THR A 208 -11.19 8.93 -15.59
N PHE A 209 -12.43 8.45 -15.44
CA PHE A 209 -12.76 7.06 -15.71
C PHE A 209 -13.86 6.93 -16.77
N PRO A 210 -13.84 5.85 -17.57
CA PRO A 210 -14.97 5.48 -18.42
C PRO A 210 -16.26 5.26 -17.59
N PRO A 211 -17.46 5.48 -18.16
CA PRO A 211 -18.73 5.35 -17.44
C PRO A 211 -18.94 4.00 -16.74
N PHE A 212 -18.46 2.90 -17.33
CA PHE A 212 -18.60 1.57 -16.73
C PHE A 212 -17.77 1.40 -15.46
N ILE A 213 -16.57 1.99 -15.39
CA ILE A 213 -15.75 2.01 -14.17
C ILE A 213 -16.41 2.89 -13.11
N VAL A 214 -16.94 4.05 -13.49
CA VAL A 214 -17.68 4.93 -12.57
C VAL A 214 -18.88 4.19 -11.96
N ALA A 215 -19.61 3.40 -12.74
CA ALA A 215 -20.71 2.59 -12.25
C ALA A 215 -20.25 1.53 -11.23
N GLN A 216 -19.12 0.86 -11.50
CA GLN A 216 -18.53 -0.12 -10.56
C GLN A 216 -18.13 0.54 -9.24
N ILE A 217 -17.45 1.68 -9.29
CA ILE A 217 -17.03 2.44 -8.11
C ILE A 217 -18.25 2.84 -7.27
N LYS A 218 -19.31 3.36 -7.90
CA LYS A 218 -20.54 3.74 -7.20
C LYS A 218 -21.22 2.55 -6.53
N ALA A 219 -21.29 1.41 -7.21
CA ALA A 219 -21.84 0.19 -6.64
C ALA A 219 -21.06 -0.25 -5.39
N ALA A 220 -19.72 -0.30 -5.49
CA ALA A 220 -18.85 -0.65 -4.37
C ALA A 220 -19.00 0.35 -3.19
N ALA A 221 -19.07 1.65 -3.47
CA ALA A 221 -19.26 2.67 -2.44
C ALA A 221 -20.53 2.41 -1.61
N ILE A 222 -21.65 2.08 -2.27
CA ILE A 222 -22.92 1.76 -1.61
C ILE A 222 -22.80 0.50 -0.75
N GLU A 223 -22.12 -0.55 -1.25
CA GLU A 223 -21.91 -1.81 -0.53
C GLU A 223 -21.06 -1.62 0.74
N HIS A 224 -19.96 -0.87 0.63
CA HIS A 224 -19.08 -0.60 1.76
C HIS A 224 -19.76 0.30 2.81
N GLU A 225 -20.50 1.33 2.40
CA GLU A 225 -21.29 2.16 3.33
C GLU A 225 -22.36 1.36 4.09
N ARG A 226 -22.99 0.37 3.44
CA ARG A 226 -23.95 -0.52 4.10
C ARG A 226 -23.27 -1.42 5.13
N SER A 227 -22.10 -1.98 4.78
CA SER A 227 -21.31 -2.85 5.64
C SER A 227 -20.82 -2.12 6.89
N ASP A 228 -20.32 -0.90 6.73
CA ASP A 228 -19.90 -0.03 7.85
C ASP A 228 -21.06 0.24 8.82
N LYS A 229 -22.23 0.62 8.32
CA LYS A 229 -23.43 0.87 9.14
C LYS A 229 -23.89 -0.39 9.90
N LEU A 230 -23.75 -1.58 9.31
CA LEU A 230 -24.07 -2.84 9.98
C LEU A 230 -23.05 -3.19 11.07
N SER A 231 -21.76 -2.91 10.84
CA SER A 231 -20.71 -3.15 11.83
C SER A 231 -20.84 -2.23 13.06
N GLN A 232 -21.25 -0.98 12.85
CA GLN A 232 -21.48 0.00 13.94
C GLN A 232 -22.72 -0.31 14.77
N LYS A 233 -23.74 -0.97 14.20
CA LYS A 233 -24.95 -1.40 14.93
C LYS A 233 -24.73 -2.64 15.81
N ARG A 234 -23.64 -3.39 15.60
CA ARG A 234 -23.30 -4.61 16.36
C ARG A 234 -22.31 -4.37 17.51
N ARG A 235 -21.78 -3.15 17.62
CA ARG A 235 -20.95 -2.70 18.75
C ARG A 235 -21.82 -1.92 19.73
#